data_AF-A0A3E0EMQ8-F1
#
_entry.id   AF-A0A3E0EMQ8-F1
#
_cell.length_a   1.000
_cell.length_b   1.000
_cell.length_c   1.000
_cell.angle_alpha   90.00
_cell.angle_beta   90.00
_cell.angle_gamma   90.00
#
_symmetry.space_group_name_H-M   'P 1'
#
loop_
_entity.id
_entity.type
_entity.pdbx_description
1 polymer ?
#
loop_
_entity_poly.entity_id
_entity_poly.type
_entity_poly.pdbx_seq_one_letter_code
_entity_poly.pdbx_strand_id
1 'polypeptide(L)'
;MNTNLNYLICNSNRLANLNLKNGKNVNFGDTHIDFTENLNLICIQVDDVDYSNLNWPNKKNFYATYSTSCSWLGISEAIFDKIAVYPNPTKEELYIDNIILEKATVYNVSGQLVRTFTLDSANTNNTINLSGLPKGVYFVYLINQDAASVKKVIVE
;
A
#
# COMPACT_ATOMS: atom_id res chain seq x y z
N MET A 1 8.98 -8.84 -22.98
CA MET A 1 10.17 -9.33 -22.27
C MET A 1 11.41 -8.79 -22.96
N ASN A 2 12.31 -8.12 -22.24
CA ASN A 2 13.55 -7.59 -22.81
C ASN A 2 14.70 -8.59 -22.58
N THR A 3 14.93 -9.47 -23.56
CA THR A 3 15.92 -10.56 -23.46
C THR A 3 17.35 -10.12 -23.72
N ASN A 4 17.57 -8.84 -24.03
CA ASN A 4 18.90 -8.24 -24.25
C ASN A 4 19.37 -7.40 -23.05
N LEU A 5 18.56 -7.32 -21.97
CA LEU A 5 18.95 -6.60 -20.77
C LEU A 5 20.10 -7.35 -20.08
N ASN A 6 21.27 -6.74 -20.08
CA ASN A 6 22.50 -7.26 -19.49
C ASN A 6 23.14 -6.29 -18.48
N TYR A 7 22.52 -5.11 -18.29
CA TYR A 7 23.00 -4.04 -17.43
C TYR A 7 21.83 -3.32 -16.74
N LEU A 8 21.84 -3.32 -15.41
CA LEU A 8 20.87 -2.63 -14.56
C LEU A 8 21.47 -2.25 -13.20
N ILE A 9 21.92 -1.02 -13.08
CA ILE A 9 22.35 -0.44 -11.81
C ILE A 9 21.27 0.51 -11.31
N CYS A 10 20.65 0.18 -10.18
CA CYS A 10 19.62 0.99 -9.56
C CYS A 10 19.79 1.08 -8.04
N ASN A 11 21.03 1.03 -7.56
CA ASN A 11 21.34 1.24 -6.15
C ASN A 11 21.05 2.66 -5.70
N SER A 12 20.96 2.87 -4.38
CA SER A 12 20.83 4.20 -3.74
C SER A 12 19.58 4.98 -4.19
N ASN A 13 18.49 4.25 -4.40
CA ASN A 13 17.20 4.80 -4.82
C ASN A 13 16.12 4.54 -3.76
N ARG A 14 14.87 4.92 -4.08
CA ARG A 14 13.69 4.67 -3.23
C ARG A 14 12.78 3.61 -3.85
N LEU A 15 13.35 2.59 -4.49
CA LEU A 15 12.56 1.54 -5.11
C LEU A 15 11.79 0.76 -4.01
N ALA A 16 10.49 0.58 -4.23
CA ALA A 16 9.65 -0.31 -3.42
C ALA A 16 9.36 -1.63 -4.15
N ASN A 17 9.39 -1.61 -5.48
CA ASN A 17 9.10 -2.75 -6.34
C ASN A 17 10.15 -2.84 -7.45
N LEU A 18 10.69 -4.03 -7.69
CA LEU A 18 11.58 -4.30 -8.81
C LEU A 18 11.20 -5.63 -9.45
N ASN A 19 10.91 -5.61 -10.76
CA ASN A 19 10.62 -6.80 -11.55
C ASN A 19 11.69 -6.99 -12.63
N LEU A 20 12.55 -7.98 -12.41
CA LEU A 20 13.64 -8.38 -13.30
C LEU A 20 13.31 -9.60 -14.14
N LYS A 21 12.10 -10.15 -14.04
CA LYS A 21 11.66 -11.32 -14.81
C LYS A 21 11.69 -11.01 -16.31
N ASN A 22 12.79 -11.33 -16.99
CA ASN A 22 13.05 -10.94 -18.37
C ASN A 22 13.17 -12.16 -19.31
N GLY A 23 13.01 -13.37 -18.79
CA GLY A 23 13.14 -14.63 -19.51
C GLY A 23 14.59 -15.07 -19.76
N LYS A 24 15.59 -14.33 -19.28
CA LYS A 24 17.04 -14.56 -19.43
C LYS A 24 17.87 -13.96 -18.27
N ASN A 25 17.47 -14.20 -17.02
CA ASN A 25 18.24 -13.76 -15.84
C ASN A 25 19.68 -14.30 -15.77
N VAL A 26 20.04 -15.26 -16.60
CA VAL A 26 21.41 -15.81 -16.69
C VAL A 26 22.43 -14.91 -17.40
N ASN A 27 21.98 -13.81 -18.03
CA ASN A 27 22.83 -12.97 -18.89
C ASN A 27 23.44 -11.74 -18.17
N PHE A 28 23.23 -11.57 -16.87
CA PHE A 28 23.86 -10.48 -16.13
C PHE A 28 25.24 -10.92 -15.64
N GLY A 29 26.27 -10.17 -16.06
CA GLY A 29 27.57 -10.24 -15.41
C GLY A 29 27.50 -9.61 -14.01
N ASP A 30 28.30 -10.11 -13.07
CA ASP A 30 28.29 -9.67 -11.66
C ASP A 30 28.47 -8.14 -11.49
N THR A 31 29.23 -7.49 -12.36
CA THR A 31 29.47 -6.03 -12.33
C THR A 31 28.36 -5.18 -12.95
N HIS A 32 27.35 -5.79 -13.54
CA HIS A 32 26.33 -5.09 -14.32
C HIS A 32 24.99 -5.01 -13.62
N ILE A 33 24.94 -5.38 -12.35
CA ILE A 33 23.75 -5.30 -11.53
C ILE A 33 24.08 -4.76 -10.14
N ASP A 34 23.21 -3.89 -9.64
CA ASP A 34 23.24 -3.44 -8.26
C ASP A 34 21.86 -2.91 -7.84
N PHE A 35 21.27 -3.52 -6.83
CA PHE A 35 19.97 -3.16 -6.24
C PHE A 35 20.11 -2.73 -4.78
N THR A 36 21.34 -2.56 -4.28
CA THR A 36 21.63 -2.19 -2.89
C THR A 36 21.14 -0.78 -2.55
N GLU A 37 21.12 -0.43 -1.27
CA GLU A 37 20.69 0.89 -0.79
C GLU A 37 19.28 1.33 -1.25
N ASN A 38 18.36 0.38 -1.45
CA ASN A 38 16.94 0.63 -1.65
C ASN A 38 16.16 0.20 -0.41
N LEU A 39 16.01 1.10 0.56
CA LEU A 39 15.50 0.75 1.89
C LEU A 39 14.06 0.17 1.91
N ASN A 40 13.26 0.51 0.91
CA ASN A 40 11.88 0.05 0.78
C ASN A 40 11.74 -1.19 -0.13
N LEU A 41 12.84 -1.66 -0.74
CA LEU A 41 12.82 -2.80 -1.67
C LEU A 41 12.90 -4.11 -0.89
N ILE A 42 11.75 -4.71 -0.61
CA ILE A 42 11.66 -5.97 0.15
C ILE A 42 11.70 -7.22 -0.74
N CYS A 43 11.33 -7.10 -2.01
CA CYS A 43 11.22 -8.21 -2.94
C CYS A 43 11.64 -7.79 -4.35
N ILE A 44 12.48 -8.62 -4.96
CA ILE A 44 12.96 -8.48 -6.33
C ILE A 44 12.44 -9.68 -7.12
N GLN A 45 11.55 -9.42 -8.08
CA GLN A 45 10.95 -10.49 -8.86
C GLN A 45 11.92 -10.94 -9.94
N VAL A 46 12.20 -12.25 -10.00
CA VAL A 46 13.19 -12.87 -10.90
C VAL A 46 12.57 -14.05 -11.66
N ASP A 47 13.26 -14.55 -12.69
CA ASP A 47 12.89 -15.78 -13.39
C ASP A 47 13.22 -17.04 -12.56
N ASP A 48 14.37 -17.06 -11.88
CA ASP A 48 14.90 -18.20 -11.12
C ASP A 48 15.52 -17.70 -9.80
N VAL A 49 14.95 -18.15 -8.69
CA VAL A 49 15.34 -17.72 -7.33
C VAL A 49 16.67 -18.33 -6.91
N ASP A 50 16.91 -19.61 -7.25
CA ASP A 50 18.12 -20.33 -6.86
C ASP A 50 19.33 -19.74 -7.60
N TYR A 51 19.18 -19.46 -8.90
CA TYR A 51 20.19 -18.77 -9.68
C TYR A 51 20.53 -17.39 -9.10
N SER A 52 19.53 -16.56 -8.80
CA SER A 52 19.76 -15.22 -8.27
C SER A 52 20.39 -15.24 -6.87
N ASN A 53 20.02 -16.18 -6.00
CA ASN A 53 20.65 -16.34 -4.70
C ASN A 53 22.12 -16.79 -4.82
N LEU A 54 22.42 -17.68 -5.76
CA LEU A 54 23.78 -18.19 -5.98
C LEU A 54 24.71 -17.12 -6.59
N ASN A 55 24.24 -16.39 -7.60
CA ASN A 55 25.07 -15.50 -8.38
C ASN A 55 25.06 -14.06 -7.88
N TRP A 56 23.96 -13.59 -7.26
CA TRP A 56 23.76 -12.20 -6.85
C TRP A 56 23.48 -12.02 -5.35
N PRO A 57 24.15 -12.76 -4.44
CA PRO A 57 23.83 -12.72 -3.01
C PRO A 57 24.02 -11.31 -2.41
N ASN A 58 24.99 -10.55 -2.93
CA ASN A 58 25.39 -9.24 -2.41
C ASN A 58 24.85 -8.06 -3.23
N LYS A 59 23.93 -8.29 -4.18
CA LYS A 59 23.40 -7.24 -5.06
C LYS A 59 22.11 -6.61 -4.55
N LYS A 60 21.68 -6.95 -3.33
CA LYS A 60 20.46 -6.46 -2.70
C LYS A 60 20.71 -6.15 -1.22
N ASN A 61 19.84 -5.34 -0.61
CA ASN A 61 19.83 -5.18 0.84
C ASN A 61 19.60 -6.55 1.54
N PHE A 62 20.15 -6.74 2.74
CA PHE A 62 20.13 -8.05 3.42
C PHE A 62 18.72 -8.59 3.70
N TYR A 63 17.74 -7.70 3.92
CA TYR A 63 16.33 -8.06 4.15
C TYR A 63 15.51 -8.22 2.86
N ALA A 64 16.03 -7.82 1.70
CA ALA A 64 15.36 -8.02 0.43
C ALA A 64 15.41 -9.50 0.04
N THR A 65 14.42 -9.99 -0.71
CA THR A 65 14.38 -11.39 -1.18
C THR A 65 14.24 -11.47 -2.69
N TYR A 66 14.81 -12.52 -3.29
CA TYR A 66 14.49 -12.88 -4.68
C TYR A 66 13.28 -13.81 -4.66
N SER A 67 12.31 -13.58 -5.54
CA SER A 67 11.11 -14.43 -5.68
C SER A 67 10.68 -14.52 -7.14
N THR A 68 10.07 -15.64 -7.56
CA THR A 68 9.39 -15.72 -8.86
C THR A 68 8.05 -14.97 -8.88
N SER A 69 7.53 -14.66 -7.70
CA SER A 69 6.29 -13.94 -7.47
C SER A 69 6.44 -13.05 -6.24
N CYS A 70 6.64 -11.76 -6.46
CA CYS A 70 6.59 -10.78 -5.38
C CYS A 70 5.13 -10.41 -5.11
N SER A 71 4.71 -10.43 -3.85
CA SER A 71 3.47 -9.77 -3.46
C SER A 71 3.73 -8.27 -3.47
N TRP A 72 3.57 -7.64 -4.63
CA TRP A 72 3.52 -6.18 -4.72
C TRP A 72 2.18 -5.78 -4.12
N LEU A 73 2.13 -5.71 -2.80
CA LEU A 73 1.04 -5.00 -2.16
C LEU A 73 1.18 -3.57 -2.65
N GLY A 74 0.36 -3.18 -3.63
CA GLY A 74 -0.08 -1.81 -3.78
C GLY A 74 -0.84 -1.50 -2.51
N ILE A 75 -0.08 -1.13 -1.47
CA ILE A 75 -0.52 -1.06 -0.07
C ILE A 75 -1.74 -0.13 0.06
N SER A 76 -1.93 0.80 -0.87
CA SER A 76 -3.02 1.76 -0.86
C SER A 76 -4.39 1.20 -1.22
N GLU A 77 -4.55 0.24 -2.12
CA GLU A 77 -5.89 -0.18 -2.59
C GLU A 77 -6.36 -1.47 -1.92
N ALA A 78 -5.47 -2.46 -1.78
CA ALA A 78 -5.83 -3.77 -1.23
C ALA A 78 -6.17 -3.76 0.28
N ILE A 79 -5.72 -2.75 1.05
CA ILE A 79 -6.03 -2.65 2.48
C ILE A 79 -7.51 -2.28 2.70
N PHE A 80 -8.10 -1.48 1.81
CA PHE A 80 -9.48 -1.00 1.98
C PHE A 80 -10.53 -1.94 1.39
N ASP A 81 -10.14 -3.05 0.77
CA ASP A 81 -11.07 -4.03 0.21
C ASP A 81 -11.87 -4.78 1.28
N LYS A 82 -11.32 -4.90 2.50
CA LYS A 82 -11.93 -5.63 3.62
C LYS A 82 -12.61 -4.74 4.66
N ILE A 83 -12.59 -3.43 4.46
CA ILE A 83 -13.13 -2.48 5.42
C ILE A 83 -14.66 -2.62 5.50
N ALA A 84 -15.19 -2.70 6.71
CA ALA A 84 -16.62 -2.64 6.98
C ALA A 84 -16.97 -1.28 7.58
N VAL A 85 -17.98 -0.61 7.01
CA VAL A 85 -18.46 0.69 7.50
C VAL A 85 -19.97 0.62 7.67
N TYR A 86 -20.43 0.75 8.92
CA TYR A 86 -21.82 0.51 9.29
C TYR A 86 -22.22 1.27 10.57
N PRO A 87 -23.52 1.49 10.81
CA PRO A 87 -24.61 1.29 9.88
C PRO A 87 -24.58 2.34 8.75
N ASN A 88 -25.15 2.01 7.60
CA ASN A 88 -25.39 2.96 6.52
C ASN A 88 -26.77 2.68 5.92
N PRO A 89 -27.79 3.51 6.18
CA PRO A 89 -27.75 4.82 6.85
C PRO A 89 -27.39 4.79 8.35
N THR A 90 -26.90 5.91 8.89
CA THR A 90 -26.61 6.12 10.31
C THR A 90 -27.31 7.35 10.88
N LYS A 91 -27.55 7.39 12.19
CA LYS A 91 -28.15 8.54 12.91
C LYS A 91 -27.14 9.31 13.76
N GLU A 92 -26.20 8.61 14.39
CA GLU A 92 -25.29 9.21 15.37
C GLU A 92 -23.88 8.66 15.19
N GLU A 93 -23.69 7.36 15.36
CA GLU A 93 -22.36 6.73 15.31
C GLU A 93 -22.16 5.90 14.05
N LEU A 94 -20.94 5.92 13.55
CA LEU A 94 -20.50 5.09 12.44
C LEU A 94 -19.31 4.25 12.90
N TYR A 95 -19.45 2.94 12.82
CA TYR A 95 -18.42 1.95 13.10
C TYR A 95 -17.62 1.64 11.83
N ILE A 96 -16.31 1.55 12.00
CA ILE A 96 -15.33 1.31 10.95
C ILE A 96 -14.41 0.19 11.41
N ASP A 97 -14.54 -0.96 10.77
CA ASP A 97 -13.95 -2.22 11.19
C ASP A 97 -12.99 -2.79 10.15
N ASN A 98 -12.10 -3.66 10.63
CA ASN A 98 -11.10 -4.42 9.86
C ASN A 98 -10.00 -3.55 9.24
N ILE A 99 -9.67 -2.41 9.86
CA ILE A 99 -8.63 -1.54 9.34
C ILE A 99 -7.97 -0.67 10.42
N ILE A 100 -6.65 -0.55 10.35
CA ILE A 100 -5.89 0.45 11.13
C ILE A 100 -6.06 1.79 10.45
N LEU A 101 -6.41 2.84 11.20
CA LEU A 101 -6.57 4.20 10.69
C LEU A 101 -5.92 5.19 11.64
N GLU A 102 -5.30 6.21 11.06
CA GLU A 102 -4.77 7.37 11.80
C GLU A 102 -5.82 8.49 11.88
N LYS A 103 -6.66 8.61 10.83
CA LYS A 103 -7.56 9.74 10.69
C LYS A 103 -8.79 9.40 9.86
N ALA A 104 -9.93 9.97 10.23
CA ALA A 104 -11.12 10.04 9.40
C ALA A 104 -11.54 11.50 9.18
N THR A 105 -11.84 11.87 7.94
CA THR A 105 -12.33 13.23 7.60
C THR A 105 -13.66 13.13 6.87
N VAL A 106 -14.62 13.97 7.24
CA VAL A 106 -16.00 13.91 6.74
C VAL A 106 -16.27 15.16 5.92
N TYR A 107 -16.72 14.96 4.69
CA TYR A 107 -17.10 16.03 3.76
C TYR A 107 -18.57 15.93 3.37
N ASN A 108 -19.22 17.06 3.13
CA ASN A 108 -20.55 17.10 2.52
C ASN A 108 -20.48 16.97 0.99
N VAL A 109 -21.63 16.91 0.31
CA VAL A 109 -21.71 16.81 -1.16
C VAL A 109 -21.08 17.99 -1.92
N SER A 110 -20.94 19.15 -1.27
CA SER A 110 -20.26 20.33 -1.82
C SER A 110 -18.74 20.29 -1.64
N GLY A 111 -18.19 19.22 -1.03
CA GLY A 111 -16.77 19.06 -0.76
C GLY A 111 -16.26 19.89 0.43
N GLN A 112 -17.16 20.45 1.27
CA GLN A 112 -16.75 21.18 2.46
C GLN A 112 -16.36 20.19 3.57
N LEU A 113 -15.23 20.44 4.24
CA LEU A 113 -14.82 19.69 5.42
C LEU A 113 -15.78 19.99 6.57
N VAL A 114 -16.41 18.95 7.10
CA VAL A 114 -17.42 19.05 8.16
C VAL A 114 -16.85 18.64 9.51
N ARG A 115 -16.10 17.52 9.56
CA ARG A 115 -15.45 17.02 10.79
C ARG A 115 -14.17 16.27 10.48
N THR A 116 -13.28 16.23 11.47
CA THR A 116 -12.05 15.42 11.48
C THR A 116 -11.98 14.64 12.78
N PHE A 117 -11.58 13.38 12.70
CA PHE A 117 -11.34 12.48 13.83
C PHE A 117 -9.91 11.96 13.75
N THR A 118 -9.16 12.09 14.84
CA THR A 118 -7.90 11.36 15.02
C THR A 118 -8.25 10.00 15.62
N LEU A 119 -7.72 8.94 15.02
CA LEU A 119 -7.99 7.56 15.39
C LEU A 119 -6.71 6.92 15.95
N ASP A 120 -6.88 5.88 16.76
CA ASP A 120 -5.75 5.16 17.34
C ASP A 120 -5.26 4.09 16.36
N SER A 121 -4.06 4.30 15.82
CA SER A 121 -3.40 3.38 14.89
C SER A 121 -3.03 2.02 15.51
N ALA A 122 -3.23 1.82 16.82
CA ALA A 122 -3.12 0.51 17.45
C ALA A 122 -4.40 -0.34 17.28
N ASN A 123 -5.53 0.25 16.90
CA ASN A 123 -6.83 -0.42 16.81
C ASN A 123 -7.30 -0.64 15.38
N THR A 124 -7.99 -1.76 15.15
CA THR A 124 -8.60 -2.12 13.86
C THR A 124 -10.11 -1.87 13.80
N ASN A 125 -10.70 -1.48 14.92
CA ASN A 125 -12.11 -1.17 15.10
C ASN A 125 -12.20 0.24 15.67
N ASN A 126 -12.89 1.12 14.97
CA ASN A 126 -12.99 2.52 15.30
C ASN A 126 -14.44 3.00 15.20
N THR A 127 -14.80 3.98 16.02
CA THR A 127 -16.12 4.62 15.98
C THR A 127 -15.94 6.10 15.77
N ILE A 128 -16.70 6.69 14.85
CA ILE A 128 -16.78 8.14 14.67
C ILE A 128 -18.19 8.64 14.95
N ASN A 129 -18.30 9.82 15.56
CA ASN A 129 -19.57 10.40 15.95
C ASN A 129 -20.00 11.51 14.96
N LEU A 130 -21.04 11.21 14.20
CA LEU A 130 -21.68 12.07 13.20
C LEU A 130 -22.95 12.75 13.74
N SER A 131 -23.25 12.64 15.05
CA SER A 131 -24.42 13.26 15.65
C SER A 131 -24.43 14.78 15.45
N GLY A 132 -25.62 15.34 15.22
CA GLY A 132 -25.79 16.78 14.98
C GLY A 132 -25.39 17.24 13.57
N LEU A 133 -25.02 16.33 12.66
CA LEU A 133 -24.95 16.64 11.24
C LEU A 133 -26.36 16.65 10.63
N PRO A 134 -26.65 17.60 9.71
CA PRO A 134 -27.89 17.57 8.95
C PRO A 134 -28.09 16.25 8.21
N LYS A 135 -29.35 15.87 7.99
CA LYS A 135 -29.66 14.69 7.18
C LYS A 135 -29.14 14.88 5.76
N GLY A 136 -28.48 13.86 5.22
CA GLY A 136 -27.92 13.95 3.87
C GLY A 136 -26.80 12.96 3.60
N VAL A 137 -26.16 13.15 2.45
CA VAL A 137 -25.06 12.32 1.98
C VAL A 137 -23.73 12.95 2.37
N TYR A 138 -22.84 12.12 2.90
CA TYR A 138 -21.49 12.50 3.31
C TYR A 138 -20.45 11.56 2.73
N PHE A 139 -19.25 12.09 2.50
CA PHE A 139 -18.08 11.33 2.08
C PHE A 139 -17.08 11.27 3.24
N VAL A 140 -16.86 10.06 3.75
CA VAL A 140 -15.92 9.78 4.83
C VAL A 140 -14.62 9.27 4.22
N TYR A 141 -13.56 10.07 4.32
CA TYR A 141 -12.21 9.71 3.93
C TYR A 141 -11.50 9.08 5.12
N LEU A 142 -11.03 7.86 4.93
CA LEU A 142 -10.37 7.01 5.92
C LEU A 142 -8.90 6.92 5.53
N ILE A 143 -8.02 7.33 6.43
CA ILE A 143 -6.62 7.61 6.12
C ILE A 143 -5.71 6.79 7.04
N ASN A 144 -4.73 6.13 6.44
CA ASN A 144 -3.62 5.47 7.11
C ASN A 144 -2.33 5.83 6.35
N GLN A 145 -1.46 6.63 6.97
CA GLN A 145 -0.24 7.13 6.34
C GLN A 145 -0.54 7.80 4.98
N ASP A 146 0.04 7.29 3.90
CA ASP A 146 -0.11 7.80 2.54
C ASP A 146 -1.32 7.20 1.79
N ALA A 147 -2.02 6.23 2.41
CA ALA A 147 -3.16 5.55 1.82
C ALA A 147 -4.49 6.15 2.30
N ALA A 148 -5.42 6.34 1.38
CA ALA A 148 -6.76 6.82 1.70
C ALA A 148 -7.84 6.09 0.90
N SER A 149 -8.99 5.87 1.54
CA SER A 149 -10.21 5.41 0.88
C SER A 149 -11.38 6.30 1.27
N VAL A 150 -12.31 6.48 0.34
CA VAL A 150 -13.55 7.21 0.58
C VAL A 150 -14.74 6.26 0.67
N LYS A 151 -15.64 6.48 1.63
CA LYS A 151 -16.92 5.79 1.74
C LYS A 151 -18.06 6.80 1.76
N LYS A 152 -19.07 6.56 0.94
CA LYS A 152 -20.32 7.33 0.92
C LYS A 152 -21.24 6.84 2.04
N VAL A 153 -21.64 7.73 2.94
CA VAL A 153 -22.48 7.44 4.11
C VAL A 153 -23.70 8.35 4.08
N ILE A 154 -24.86 7.81 4.47
CA ILE A 154 -26.12 8.54 4.59
C ILE A 154 -26.38 8.80 6.08
N VAL A 155 -26.61 10.06 6.44
CA VAL A 155 -27.01 10.48 7.81
C VAL A 155 -28.51 10.79 7.84
N GLU A 156 -29.21 10.27 8.84
CA GLU A 156 -30.67 10.40 9.08
C GLU A 156 -31.05 11.13 10.35
#